data_AF-A0A7S0W6W5-F1
#
_entry.id   AF-A0A7S0W6W5-F1
#
_cell.length_a   1.000
_cell.length_b   1.000
_cell.length_c   1.000
_cell.angle_alpha   90.00
_cell.angle_beta   90.00
_cell.angle_gamma   90.00
#
_symmetry.space_group_name_H-M   'P 1'
#
loop_
_entity.id
_entity.type
_entity.pdbx_description
1 polymer ?
#
loop_
_entity_poly.entity_id
_entity_poly.type
_entity_poly.pdbx_seq_one_letter_code
_entity_poly.pdbx_strand_id
1 'polypeptide(L)'
;ERVFKYLALVVKKMDAWTFDIDTVAALADSYRRAGHADPSLFARLSTVLQQIDAVSFSLSSIATVANAYSDPRVVDKALLGRLAMILQQMDGKVVSGPEAVQDVSVILNAYATADMRETALNLSHTL
;
A
#
# COMPACT_ATOMS: atom_id res chain seq x y z
N GLU A 1 16.45 -9.16 -12.83
CA GLU A 1 15.38 -10.19 -12.96
C GLU A 1 15.57 -11.44 -12.10
N ARG A 2 16.66 -12.23 -12.22
CA ARG A 2 16.82 -13.48 -11.42
C ARG A 2 16.78 -13.28 -9.91
N VAL A 3 17.39 -12.20 -9.40
CA VAL A 3 17.40 -11.86 -7.97
C VAL A 3 15.98 -11.59 -7.45
N PHE A 4 15.18 -10.78 -8.15
CA PHE A 4 13.79 -10.50 -7.76
C PHE A 4 12.91 -11.75 -7.77
N LYS A 5 13.08 -12.65 -8.75
CA LYS A 5 12.38 -13.94 -8.77
C LYS A 5 12.73 -14.80 -7.54
N TYR A 6 14.01 -14.86 -7.18
CA TYR A 6 14.45 -15.59 -5.98
C TYR A 6 13.90 -14.96 -4.69
N LEU A 7 14.02 -13.64 -4.54
CA LEU A 7 13.48 -12.92 -3.37
C LEU A 7 11.97 -13.12 -3.24
N ALA A 8 11.22 -13.11 -4.35
CA ALA A 8 9.78 -13.33 -4.33
C ALA A 8 9.45 -14.74 -3.80
N LEU A 9 10.24 -15.75 -4.21
CA LEU A 9 10.10 -17.12 -3.70
C LEU A 9 10.40 -17.22 -2.20
N VAL A 10 11.40 -16.50 -1.71
CA VAL A 10 11.74 -16.46 -0.28
C VAL A 10 10.59 -15.81 0.51
N VAL A 11 10.16 -14.62 0.12
CA VAL A 11 9.07 -13.88 0.79
C VAL A 11 7.78 -14.70 0.82
N LYS A 12 7.44 -15.39 -0.28
CA LYS A 12 6.25 -16.27 -0.33
C LYS A 12 6.30 -17.46 0.63
N LYS A 13 7.49 -17.88 1.07
CA LYS A 13 7.70 -19.01 2.00
C LYS A 13 7.85 -18.59 3.45
N MET A 14 8.09 -17.32 3.72
CA MET A 14 8.16 -16.80 5.09
C MET A 14 6.77 -16.83 5.72
N ASP A 15 6.72 -16.93 7.05
CA ASP A 15 5.45 -16.86 7.75
C ASP A 15 4.89 -15.44 7.77
N ALA A 16 3.55 -15.31 7.78
CA ALA A 16 2.89 -14.00 7.73
C ALA A 16 3.25 -13.11 8.94
N TRP A 17 3.45 -13.71 10.12
CA TRP A 17 3.78 -12.99 11.36
C TRP A 17 5.20 -12.39 11.36
N THR A 18 6.06 -12.75 10.39
CA THR A 18 7.40 -12.18 10.26
C THR A 18 7.38 -10.76 9.66
N PHE A 19 6.24 -10.31 9.15
CA PHE A 19 6.12 -9.05 8.45
C PHE A 19 5.40 -8.00 9.32
N ASP A 20 6.04 -6.85 9.51
CA ASP A 20 5.37 -5.61 9.88
C ASP A 20 4.97 -4.81 8.62
N ILE A 21 4.21 -3.73 8.82
CA ILE A 21 3.70 -2.91 7.72
C ILE A 21 4.84 -2.26 6.92
N ASP A 22 5.88 -1.78 7.59
CA ASP A 22 6.97 -1.06 6.94
C ASP A 22 7.80 -2.00 6.06
N THR A 23 8.02 -3.24 6.53
CA THR A 23 8.65 -4.29 5.75
C THR A 23 7.85 -4.62 4.49
N VAL A 24 6.52 -4.76 4.61
CA VAL A 24 5.68 -5.04 3.44
C VAL A 24 5.65 -3.86 2.48
N ALA A 25 5.54 -2.63 2.99
CA ALA A 25 5.56 -1.41 2.20
C ALA A 25 6.88 -1.27 1.41
N ALA A 26 8.01 -1.49 2.09
CA ALA A 26 9.34 -1.45 1.47
C ALA A 26 9.52 -2.53 0.40
N LEU A 27 9.03 -3.75 0.64
CA LEU A 27 9.03 -4.82 -0.37
C LEU A 27 8.18 -4.42 -1.57
N ALA A 28 6.93 -4.01 -1.37
CA ALA A 28 6.03 -3.64 -2.45
C ALA A 28 6.60 -2.48 -3.31
N ASP A 29 7.12 -1.42 -2.67
CA ASP A 29 7.74 -0.30 -3.41
C ASP A 29 9.02 -0.71 -4.13
N SER A 30 9.85 -1.57 -3.54
CA SER A 30 11.09 -2.06 -4.18
C SER A 30 10.79 -2.81 -5.48
N TYR A 31 9.78 -3.70 -5.47
CA TYR A 31 9.36 -4.44 -6.66
C TYR A 31 8.74 -3.52 -7.72
N ARG A 32 7.87 -2.59 -7.29
CA ARG A 32 7.26 -1.57 -8.15
C ARG A 32 8.32 -0.70 -8.84
N ARG A 33 9.28 -0.14 -8.08
CA ARG A 33 10.38 0.70 -8.60
C ARG A 33 11.29 -0.07 -9.56
N ALA A 34 11.50 -1.36 -9.32
CA ALA A 34 12.25 -2.22 -10.21
C ALA A 34 11.47 -2.62 -11.48
N GLY A 35 10.23 -2.17 -11.65
CA GLY A 35 9.36 -2.53 -12.77
C GLY A 35 8.87 -3.98 -12.73
N HIS A 36 9.07 -4.67 -11.61
CA HIS A 36 8.73 -6.07 -11.40
C HIS A 36 7.38 -6.19 -10.70
N ALA A 37 6.35 -6.51 -11.47
CA ALA A 37 5.02 -6.86 -10.97
C ALA A 37 4.88 -8.38 -10.98
N ASP A 38 5.04 -9.04 -9.83
CA ASP A 38 4.71 -10.47 -9.64
C ASP A 38 3.34 -10.55 -8.93
N PRO A 39 2.24 -10.87 -9.66
CA PRO A 39 0.91 -10.94 -9.08
C PRO A 39 0.80 -11.92 -7.91
N SER A 40 1.56 -13.02 -7.93
CA SER A 40 1.54 -14.01 -6.84
C SER A 40 2.19 -13.47 -5.57
N LEU A 41 3.25 -12.66 -5.71
CA LEU A 41 3.89 -11.99 -4.59
C LEU A 41 2.96 -10.91 -4.02
N PHE A 42 2.39 -10.06 -4.87
CA PHE A 42 1.48 -9.00 -4.44
C PHE A 42 0.20 -9.56 -3.80
N ALA A 43 -0.38 -10.65 -4.31
CA ALA A 43 -1.49 -11.33 -3.65
C ALA A 43 -1.12 -11.83 -2.23
N ARG A 44 0.11 -12.35 -2.07
CA ARG A 44 0.61 -12.76 -0.75
C ARG A 44 0.79 -11.56 0.18
N LEU A 45 1.44 -10.50 -0.29
CA LEU A 45 1.65 -9.28 0.50
C LEU A 45 0.32 -8.63 0.88
N SER A 46 -0.67 -8.61 -0.01
CA SER A 46 -2.03 -8.12 0.28
C SER A 46 -2.68 -8.92 1.41
N THR A 47 -2.57 -10.26 1.36
CA THR A 47 -3.09 -11.13 2.43
C THR A 47 -2.46 -10.79 3.78
N VAL A 48 -1.14 -10.55 3.81
CA VAL A 48 -0.43 -10.13 5.03
C VAL A 48 -0.94 -8.77 5.50
N LEU A 49 -1.02 -7.77 4.62
CA LEU A 49 -1.48 -6.42 4.96
C LEU A 49 -2.89 -6.40 5.53
N GLN A 50 -3.78 -7.26 5.02
CA GLN A 50 -5.16 -7.37 5.52
C GLN A 50 -5.23 -7.94 6.94
N GLN A 51 -4.19 -8.63 7.42
CA GLN A 51 -4.10 -9.19 8.77
C GLN A 51 -3.43 -8.25 9.78
N ILE A 52 -2.69 -7.23 9.32
CA ILE A 52 -2.03 -6.25 10.19
C ILE A 52 -3.07 -5.32 10.82
N ASP A 53 -2.97 -5.07 12.13
CA ASP A 53 -3.88 -4.16 12.85
C ASP A 53 -3.84 -2.74 12.26
N ALA A 54 -5.00 -2.09 12.17
CA ALA A 54 -5.13 -0.73 11.66
C ALA A 54 -4.25 0.27 12.43
N VAL A 55 -4.04 0.06 13.74
CA VAL A 55 -3.19 0.93 14.58
C VAL A 55 -1.72 0.93 14.16
N SER A 56 -1.26 -0.11 13.46
CA SER A 56 0.11 -0.19 12.97
C SER A 56 0.36 0.69 11.74
N PHE A 57 -0.69 1.12 11.03
CA PHE A 57 -0.53 1.89 9.80
C PHE A 57 -0.21 3.35 10.09
N SER A 58 0.78 3.87 9.36
CA SER A 58 1.11 5.29 9.30
C SER A 58 0.66 5.84 7.94
N LEU A 59 0.53 7.16 7.85
CA LEU A 59 0.16 7.81 6.59
C LEU A 59 1.15 7.49 5.46
N SER A 60 2.45 7.47 5.78
CA SER A 60 3.53 7.17 4.84
C SER A 60 3.55 5.70 4.39
N SER A 61 3.27 4.75 5.28
CA SER A 61 3.18 3.35 4.90
C SER A 61 1.94 3.08 4.04
N ILE A 62 0.81 3.73 4.34
CA ILE A 62 -0.38 3.70 3.48
C ILE A 62 -0.08 4.28 2.11
N ALA A 63 0.57 5.44 2.02
CA ALA A 63 0.94 6.07 0.74
C ALA A 63 1.83 5.15 -0.10
N THR A 64 2.82 4.52 0.54
CA THR A 64 3.74 3.59 -0.12
C THR A 64 3.03 2.35 -0.65
N VAL A 65 2.18 1.72 0.18
CA VAL A 65 1.40 0.55 -0.23
C VAL A 65 0.40 0.92 -1.33
N ALA A 66 -0.38 1.98 -1.15
CA ALA A 66 -1.38 2.41 -2.14
C ALA A 66 -0.72 2.66 -3.50
N ASN A 67 0.42 3.35 -3.52
CA ASN A 67 1.17 3.59 -4.75
C ASN A 67 1.63 2.29 -5.42
N ALA A 68 2.10 1.30 -4.63
CA ALA A 68 2.49 -0.01 -5.16
C ALA A 68 1.34 -0.81 -5.74
N TYR A 69 0.16 -0.76 -5.12
CA TYR A 69 -1.04 -1.43 -5.61
C TYR A 69 -1.85 -0.60 -6.61
N SER A 70 -1.36 0.57 -7.03
CA SER A 70 -1.98 1.34 -8.12
C SER A 70 -1.60 0.83 -9.52
N ASP A 71 -0.57 -0.02 -9.61
CA ASP A 71 -0.15 -0.61 -10.88
C ASP A 71 -1.21 -1.59 -11.41
N PRO A 72 -1.72 -1.42 -12.65
CA PRO A 72 -2.78 -2.26 -13.22
C PRO A 72 -2.46 -3.76 -13.26
N ARG A 73 -1.18 -4.15 -13.19
CA ARG A 73 -0.74 -5.55 -13.19
C ARG A 73 -0.97 -6.27 -11.86
N VAL A 74 -1.11 -5.52 -10.76
CA VAL A 74 -1.17 -6.06 -9.38
C VAL A 74 -2.21 -5.35 -8.51
N VAL A 75 -3.08 -4.54 -9.10
CA VAL A 75 -4.11 -3.79 -8.37
C VAL A 75 -4.99 -4.71 -7.54
N ASP A 76 -5.15 -4.36 -6.26
CA ASP A 76 -6.03 -5.03 -5.32
C ASP A 76 -7.00 -4.01 -4.71
N LYS A 77 -8.19 -3.90 -5.31
CA LYS A 77 -9.21 -2.94 -4.89
C LYS A 77 -9.76 -3.24 -3.48
N ALA A 78 -9.69 -4.49 -3.01
CA ALA A 78 -10.15 -4.84 -1.68
C ALA A 78 -9.16 -4.33 -0.62
N LEU A 79 -7.86 -4.52 -0.85
CA LEU A 79 -6.80 -3.93 -0.02
C LEU A 79 -6.89 -2.41 -0.03
N LEU A 80 -7.00 -1.78 -1.21
CA LEU A 80 -7.16 -0.32 -1.30
C LEU A 80 -8.40 0.16 -0.56
N GLY A 81 -9.55 -0.52 -0.69
CA GLY A 81 -10.75 -0.20 0.09
C GLY A 81 -10.51 -0.24 1.60
N ARG A 82 -9.76 -1.23 2.09
CA ARG A 82 -9.37 -1.32 3.50
C ARG A 82 -8.48 -0.15 3.93
N LEU A 83 -7.49 0.22 3.13
CA LEU A 83 -6.61 1.36 3.44
C LEU A 83 -7.40 2.67 3.49
N ALA A 84 -8.41 2.85 2.63
CA ALA A 84 -9.28 4.02 2.67
C ALA A 84 -10.07 4.09 3.98
N MET A 85 -10.60 2.96 4.46
CA MET A 85 -11.28 2.90 5.77
C MET A 85 -10.34 3.26 6.92
N ILE A 86 -9.08 2.78 6.88
CA ILE A 86 -8.07 3.13 7.88
C ILE A 86 -7.79 4.63 7.85
N LEU A 87 -7.57 5.21 6.68
CA LEU A 87 -7.33 6.66 6.51
C LEU A 87 -8.48 7.50 7.08
N GLN A 88 -9.73 7.09 6.86
CA GLN A 88 -10.92 7.77 7.40
C GLN A 88 -11.00 7.74 8.93
N GLN A 89 -10.29 6.81 9.58
CA GLN A 89 -10.24 6.67 11.04
C GLN A 89 -9.02 7.36 11.65
N MET A 90 -8.06 7.84 10.85
CA MET A 90 -6.88 8.56 11.35
C MET A 90 -7.27 9.96 11.83
N ASP A 91 -6.70 10.41 12.96
CA ASP A 91 -6.90 11.76 13.49
C ASP A 91 -6.35 12.81 12.52
N GLY A 92 -7.13 13.85 12.19
CA GLY A 92 -6.73 14.93 11.28
C GLY A 92 -5.47 15.69 11.70
N LYS A 93 -5.07 15.62 12.99
CA LYS A 93 -3.78 16.17 13.44
C LYS A 93 -2.57 15.44 12.85
N VAL A 94 -2.70 14.17 12.48
CA VAL A 94 -1.64 13.36 11.84
C VAL A 94 -1.31 13.88 10.43
N VAL A 95 -2.25 14.61 9.80
CA VAL A 95 -2.18 15.00 8.39
C VAL A 95 -1.66 16.45 8.20
N SER A 96 -1.24 17.13 9.27
CA SER A 96 -0.97 18.58 9.24
C SER A 96 0.48 18.99 8.91
N GLY A 97 1.37 18.04 8.59
CA GLY A 97 2.79 18.30 8.31
C GLY A 97 3.15 18.42 6.81
N PRO A 98 4.28 19.02 6.42
CA PRO A 98 4.72 19.08 5.02
C PRO A 98 4.88 17.70 4.38
N GLU A 99 5.36 16.72 5.15
CA GLU A 99 5.49 15.32 4.73
C GLU A 99 4.11 14.68 4.49
N ALA A 100 3.11 15.05 5.30
CA ALA A 100 1.75 14.55 5.14
C ALA A 100 1.12 15.03 3.81
N VAL A 101 1.40 16.26 3.37
CA VAL A 101 0.91 16.75 2.06
C VAL A 101 1.41 15.89 0.91
N GLN A 102 2.68 15.47 0.98
CA GLN A 102 3.25 14.58 -0.03
C GLN A 102 2.58 13.20 0.00
N ASP A 103 2.43 12.61 1.19
CA ASP A 103 1.78 11.31 1.35
C ASP A 103 0.32 11.33 0.87
N VAL A 104 -0.45 12.36 1.23
CA VAL A 104 -1.83 12.56 0.76
C VAL A 104 -1.88 12.65 -0.76
N SER A 105 -0.97 13.41 -1.37
CA SER A 105 -0.89 13.55 -2.83
C SER A 105 -0.63 12.20 -3.51
N VAL A 106 0.28 11.39 -2.94
CA VAL A 106 0.60 10.05 -3.43
C VAL A 106 -0.62 9.12 -3.28
N ILE A 107 -1.32 9.17 -2.15
CA ILE A 107 -2.55 8.42 -1.90
C ILE A 107 -3.59 8.77 -2.96
N LEU A 108 -3.96 10.04 -3.10
CA LEU A 108 -5.00 10.47 -4.03
C LEU A 108 -4.68 10.05 -5.48
N ASN A 109 -3.42 10.21 -5.90
CA ASN A 109 -2.97 9.78 -7.21
C ASN A 109 -3.03 8.25 -7.39
N ALA A 110 -2.68 7.48 -6.36
CA ALA A 110 -2.75 6.02 -6.39
C ALA A 110 -4.19 5.52 -6.59
N TYR A 111 -5.16 6.09 -5.88
CA TYR A 111 -6.58 5.71 -6.05
C TYR A 111 -7.13 6.15 -7.40
N ALA A 112 -6.73 7.33 -7.90
CA ALA A 112 -7.11 7.75 -9.25
C ALA A 112 -6.55 6.80 -10.33
N THR A 113 -5.30 6.37 -10.18
CA THR A 113 -4.62 5.42 -11.08
C THR A 113 -5.24 4.02 -11.02
N ALA A 114 -5.67 3.58 -9.84
CA ALA A 114 -6.36 2.31 -9.62
C ALA A 114 -7.83 2.30 -10.09
N ASP A 115 -8.29 3.35 -10.78
CA ASP A 115 -9.69 3.52 -11.20
C ASP A 115 -10.66 3.45 -10.01
N MET A 116 -10.32 4.17 -8.94
CA MET A 116 -11.11 4.35 -7.72
C MET A 116 -11.34 5.84 -7.44
N ARG A 117 -11.75 6.59 -8.47
CA ARG A 117 -11.87 8.06 -8.44
C ARG A 117 -12.84 8.57 -7.37
N GLU A 118 -13.96 7.89 -7.16
CA GLU A 118 -14.92 8.24 -6.13
C GLU A 118 -14.31 8.13 -4.72
N THR A 119 -13.55 7.06 -4.46
CA THR A 119 -12.80 6.91 -3.21
C THR A 119 -11.76 8.00 -3.04
N ALA A 120 -11.03 8.37 -4.12
CA ALA A 120 -10.07 9.47 -4.08
C ALA A 120 -10.75 10.80 -3.71
N LEU A 121 -11.91 11.10 -4.31
CA LEU A 121 -12.69 12.30 -3.99
C LEU A 121 -13.13 12.32 -2.53
N ASN A 122 -13.65 11.20 -2.02
CA ASN A 122 -14.08 11.10 -0.62
C ASN A 122 -12.90 11.29 0.35
N LEU A 123 -11.73 10.70 0.04
CA LEU A 123 -10.52 10.89 0.84
C LEU A 123 -10.03 12.34 0.81
N SER A 124 -10.16 13.05 -0.32
CA SER A 124 -9.73 14.45 -0.44
C SER A 124 -10.52 15.45 0.42
N HIS A 125 -11.69 15.04 0.92
CA HIS A 125 -12.46 15.85 1.87
C HIS A 125 -12.13 15.51 3.33
N THR A 126 -11.43 14.39 3.57
CA THR A 126 -11.13 13.84 4.90
C THR A 126 -9.68 14.12 5.32
N LEU A 127 -8.75 14.04 4.36
CA LEU A 127 -7.31 14.28 4.52
C LEU A 127 -6.99 15.75 4.22
#